data_AF-A0AA49GUV2-F1
#
_entry.id   AF-A0AA49GUV2-F1
#
_cell.length_a   1.000
_cell.length_b   1.000
_cell.length_c   1.000
_cell.angle_alpha   90.00
_cell.angle_beta   90.00
_cell.angle_gamma   90.00
#
_symmetry.space_group_name_H-M   'P 1'
#
loop_
_entity.id
_entity.type
_entity.pdbx_description
1 polymer ?
#
loop_
_entity_poly.entity_id
_entity_poly.type
_entity_poly.pdbx_seq_one_letter_code
_entity_poly.pdbx_strand_id
1 'polypeptide(L)'
;MFSRIFQNRYFSVCVLAALVFLASCKGDDNGGGNEPELTAQQERTRDMAGTWMSSEVLETPDDTEDAAMQELEALQMTFGVNQDELTPTTFGSEGAPTYFTVASGASATWSWANTSTLAEVNLTGVSPVSSFSITAFDGTTMTISFTFNGPSTSRVEGIGTYRVQLTKQ
;
A
#
# COMPACT_ATOMS: atom_id res chain seq x y z
N MET A 1 15.90 28.00 53.78
CA MET A 1 17.03 28.67 53.12
C MET A 1 16.61 28.94 51.68
N PHE A 2 16.28 30.22 51.40
CA PHE A 2 16.37 30.97 50.14
C PHE A 2 16.38 30.15 48.83
N SER A 3 15.36 30.21 47.96
CA SER A 3 14.90 31.36 47.14
C SER A 3 16.03 32.01 46.33
N ARG A 4 15.76 32.17 45.02
CA ARG A 4 16.25 33.17 44.04
C ARG A 4 16.95 32.54 42.82
N ILE A 5 16.78 32.98 41.57
CA ILE A 5 15.92 33.95 40.84
C ILE A 5 16.47 33.89 39.39
N PHE A 6 15.57 33.97 38.38
CA PHE A 6 15.69 34.62 37.04
C PHE A 6 16.95 34.38 36.14
N GLN A 7 16.88 34.40 34.81
CA GLN A 7 16.27 35.39 33.90
C GLN A 7 16.29 34.79 32.47
N ASN A 8 15.16 34.80 31.74
CA ASN A 8 14.86 35.72 30.62
C ASN A 8 15.56 35.33 29.30
N ARG A 9 14.89 35.21 28.15
CA ARG A 9 14.19 36.33 27.49
C ARG A 9 13.54 35.79 26.21
N TYR A 10 12.22 35.84 26.08
CA TYR A 10 11.57 36.20 24.81
C TYR A 10 10.17 36.77 25.11
N PHE A 11 10.15 38.07 24.96
CA PHE A 11 9.03 38.98 25.05
C PHE A 11 8.40 39.02 23.65
N SER A 12 7.12 38.66 23.51
CA SER A 12 6.31 39.29 22.48
C SER A 12 4.84 39.24 22.89
N VAL A 13 4.28 40.43 22.87
CA VAL A 13 3.06 40.88 23.54
C VAL A 13 1.82 40.48 22.74
N CYS A 14 0.80 40.08 23.48
CA CYS A 14 -0.56 39.85 23.04
C CYS A 14 -1.15 41.04 22.26
N VAL A 15 -1.76 40.77 21.11
CA VAL A 15 -2.85 41.60 20.58
C VAL A 15 -4.10 40.75 20.53
N LEU A 16 -4.93 40.94 21.55
CA LEU A 16 -6.32 40.53 21.56
C LEU A 16 -7.09 41.34 20.51
N ALA A 17 -7.86 40.65 19.67
CA ALA A 17 -9.07 41.19 19.08
C ALA A 17 -10.10 40.07 18.97
N ALA A 18 -10.92 39.94 20.00
CA ALA A 18 -12.14 39.15 19.96
C ALA A 18 -13.23 39.94 19.25
N LEU A 19 -13.77 39.41 18.16
CA LEU A 19 -15.09 39.79 17.64
C LEU A 19 -15.85 38.51 17.26
N VAL A 20 -16.84 38.18 18.08
CA VAL A 20 -17.85 37.18 17.81
C VAL A 20 -18.84 37.75 16.79
N PHE A 21 -19.05 37.04 15.68
CA PHE A 21 -20.28 37.14 14.89
C PHE A 21 -20.84 35.73 14.69
N LEU A 22 -21.86 35.39 15.48
CA LEU A 22 -22.83 34.36 15.13
C LEU A 22 -23.93 35.05 14.34
N ALA A 23 -24.02 34.79 13.03
CA ALA A 23 -25.16 35.17 12.21
C ALA A 23 -25.30 34.24 11.00
N SER A 24 -26.17 33.25 11.16
CA SER A 24 -27.11 32.71 10.16
C SER A 24 -26.96 33.18 8.71
N CYS A 25 -26.65 32.24 7.81
CA CYS A 25 -27.22 32.23 6.45
C CYS A 25 -27.77 30.82 6.17
N LYS A 26 -29.08 30.66 6.34
CA LYS A 26 -29.87 29.74 5.52
C LYS A 26 -30.23 30.51 4.27
N GLY A 27 -29.69 30.11 3.12
CA GLY A 27 -29.95 30.68 1.81
C GLY A 27 -29.30 29.81 0.75
N ASP A 28 -30.15 29.09 0.01
CA ASP A 28 -29.81 28.43 -1.24
C ASP A 28 -29.14 29.43 -2.20
N ASP A 29 -28.01 29.06 -2.80
CA ASP A 29 -27.79 29.05 -4.26
C ASP A 29 -26.32 28.82 -4.62
N ASN A 30 -26.13 27.84 -5.53
CA ASN A 30 -25.08 27.76 -6.55
C ASN A 30 -23.66 28.26 -6.20
N GLY A 31 -22.82 27.33 -5.75
CA GLY A 31 -21.38 27.47 -5.80
C GLY A 31 -20.73 26.13 -6.09
N GLY A 32 -20.52 25.83 -7.38
CA GLY A 32 -19.67 24.73 -7.80
C GLY A 32 -18.26 24.92 -7.22
N GLY A 33 -17.96 24.18 -6.17
CA GLY A 33 -16.58 23.90 -5.80
C GLY A 33 -16.09 22.79 -6.72
N ASN A 34 -15.27 23.13 -7.71
CA ASN A 34 -14.53 22.14 -8.49
C ASN A 34 -13.39 21.58 -7.62
N GLU A 35 -13.71 20.98 -6.46
CA GLU A 35 -12.77 20.04 -5.86
C GLU A 35 -12.80 18.80 -6.77
N PRO A 36 -11.67 18.40 -7.35
CA PRO A 36 -11.66 17.23 -8.21
C PRO A 36 -11.96 16.00 -7.34
N GLU A 37 -13.18 15.47 -7.47
CA GLU A 37 -13.55 14.16 -6.92
C GLU A 37 -12.59 13.10 -7.45
N LEU A 38 -12.01 12.31 -6.56
CA LEU A 38 -11.13 11.23 -6.96
C LEU A 38 -11.92 10.14 -7.66
N THR A 39 -11.34 9.59 -8.71
CA THR A 39 -11.88 8.36 -9.30
C THR A 39 -11.67 7.19 -8.34
N ALA A 40 -12.53 6.17 -8.41
CA ALA A 40 -12.37 4.95 -7.61
C ALA A 40 -10.98 4.31 -7.78
N GLN A 41 -10.40 4.41 -8.98
CA GLN A 41 -9.03 3.95 -9.24
C GLN A 41 -7.99 4.77 -8.48
N GLN A 42 -8.11 6.10 -8.44
CA GLN A 42 -7.19 6.97 -7.70
C GLN A 42 -7.30 6.74 -6.20
N GLU A 43 -8.51 6.60 -5.67
CA GLU A 43 -8.74 6.25 -4.26
C GLU A 43 -8.06 4.92 -3.92
N ARG A 44 -8.32 3.89 -4.73
CA ARG A 44 -7.74 2.57 -4.51
C ARG A 44 -6.22 2.55 -4.66
N THR A 45 -5.68 3.33 -5.59
CA THR A 45 -4.24 3.46 -5.80
C THR A 45 -3.58 4.13 -4.60
N ARG A 46 -4.18 5.22 -4.10
CA ARG A 46 -3.73 5.88 -2.87
C ARG A 46 -3.73 4.93 -1.68
N ASP A 47 -4.78 4.14 -1.52
CA ASP A 47 -4.93 3.25 -0.38
C ASP A 47 -3.95 2.06 -0.45
N MET A 48 -3.60 1.59 -1.65
CA MET A 48 -2.55 0.58 -1.86
C MET A 48 -1.13 1.08 -1.58
N ALA A 49 -0.89 2.39 -1.66
CA ALA A 49 0.46 2.95 -1.53
C ALA A 49 1.14 2.58 -0.21
N GLY A 50 2.43 2.28 -0.28
CA GLY A 50 3.28 1.96 0.89
C GLY A 50 3.71 0.49 0.95
N THR A 51 4.17 0.09 2.13
CA THR A 51 4.74 -1.24 2.39
C THR A 51 3.72 -2.13 3.09
N TRP A 52 3.66 -3.37 2.62
CA TRP A 52 2.77 -4.43 3.08
C TRP A 52 3.61 -5.65 3.42
N MET A 53 3.39 -6.23 4.59
CA MET A 53 4.09 -7.44 5.03
C MET A 53 3.10 -8.57 5.21
N SER A 54 3.53 -9.80 4.92
CA SER A 54 2.79 -11.01 5.22
C SER A 54 2.41 -11.06 6.70
N SER A 55 1.13 -11.29 6.95
CA SER A 55 0.61 -11.57 8.28
C SER A 55 0.09 -13.00 8.39
N GLU A 56 -0.30 -13.62 7.29
CA GLU A 56 -0.81 -14.99 7.26
C GLU A 56 -0.72 -15.59 5.85
N VAL A 57 -0.25 -16.84 5.76
CA VAL A 57 -0.34 -17.65 4.53
C VAL A 57 -1.63 -18.48 4.61
N LEU A 58 -2.59 -18.19 3.73
CA LEU A 58 -3.95 -18.73 3.80
C LEU A 58 -4.15 -19.99 2.96
N GLU A 59 -3.43 -20.09 1.84
CA GLU A 59 -3.56 -21.22 0.91
C GLU A 59 -2.21 -21.46 0.23
N THR A 60 -1.84 -22.74 0.14
CA THR A 60 -0.67 -23.23 -0.58
C THR A 60 -1.04 -24.55 -1.27
N PRO A 61 -0.37 -24.92 -2.37
CA PRO A 61 -0.39 -26.29 -2.88
C PRO A 61 0.06 -27.32 -1.82
N ASP A 62 -0.47 -28.54 -1.89
CA ASP A 62 -0.18 -29.61 -0.92
C ASP A 62 1.30 -30.04 -0.90
N ASP A 63 2.01 -29.84 -2.01
CA ASP A 63 3.42 -30.16 -2.20
C ASP A 63 4.37 -29.01 -1.83
N THR A 64 3.85 -27.92 -1.24
CA THR A 64 4.65 -26.75 -0.86
C THR A 64 5.62 -27.10 0.27
N GLU A 65 6.91 -26.87 0.04
CA GLU A 65 7.95 -27.09 1.05
C GLU A 65 7.96 -26.01 2.16
N ASP A 66 8.38 -26.40 3.37
CA ASP A 66 8.49 -25.51 4.54
C ASP A 66 9.33 -24.26 4.26
N ALA A 67 10.42 -24.39 3.50
CA ALA A 67 11.28 -23.27 3.15
C ALA A 67 10.56 -22.25 2.25
N ALA A 68 9.68 -22.73 1.35
CA ALA A 68 8.89 -21.87 0.48
C ALA A 68 7.78 -21.16 1.27
N MET A 69 7.18 -21.82 2.25
CA MET A 69 6.26 -21.18 3.21
C MET A 69 6.96 -20.09 4.03
N GLN A 70 8.16 -20.34 4.56
CA GLN A 70 8.93 -19.33 5.30
C GLN A 70 9.25 -18.09 4.47
N GLU A 71 9.51 -18.26 3.17
CA GLU A 71 9.66 -17.13 2.24
C GLU A 71 8.36 -16.32 2.14
N LEU A 72 7.20 -16.96 2.05
CA LEU A 72 5.90 -16.29 2.02
C LEU A 72 5.52 -15.63 3.35
N GLU A 73 5.93 -16.18 4.49
CA GLU A 73 5.79 -15.56 5.82
C GLU A 73 6.67 -14.31 5.96
N ALA A 74 7.82 -14.28 5.27
CA ALA A 74 8.72 -13.13 5.22
C ALA A 74 8.36 -12.13 4.10
N LEU A 75 7.34 -12.42 3.28
CA LEU A 75 7.00 -11.61 2.11
C LEU A 75 6.72 -10.16 2.50
N GLN A 76 7.43 -9.25 1.85
CA GLN A 76 7.17 -7.82 1.87
C GLN A 76 6.95 -7.33 0.44
N MET A 77 5.96 -6.46 0.26
CA MET A 77 5.69 -5.77 -0.99
C MET A 77 5.60 -4.27 -0.74
N THR A 78 6.17 -3.47 -1.64
CA THR A 78 6.07 -2.00 -1.59
C THR A 78 5.49 -1.48 -2.90
N PHE A 79 4.38 -0.76 -2.79
CA PHE A 79 3.69 -0.12 -3.91
C PHE A 79 3.95 1.38 -3.90
N GLY A 80 4.74 1.84 -4.85
CA GLY A 80 4.96 3.26 -5.13
C GLY A 80 3.81 3.86 -5.93
N VAL A 81 3.49 5.11 -5.64
CA VAL A 81 2.49 5.90 -6.37
C VAL A 81 3.00 7.30 -6.65
N ASN A 82 2.57 7.89 -7.77
CA ASN A 82 2.67 9.33 -7.96
C ASN A 82 1.64 9.98 -7.02
N GLN A 83 2.09 10.83 -6.10
CA GLN A 83 1.21 11.44 -5.09
C GLN A 83 0.30 12.53 -5.67
N ASP A 84 0.70 13.14 -6.79
CA ASP A 84 -0.08 14.20 -7.44
C ASP A 84 -1.14 13.61 -8.37
N GLU A 85 -0.76 12.60 -9.15
CA GLU A 85 -1.64 11.98 -10.16
C GLU A 85 -2.42 10.78 -9.60
N LEU A 86 -1.99 10.24 -8.44
CA LEU A 86 -2.50 9.00 -7.83
C LEU A 86 -2.47 7.82 -8.80
N THR A 87 -1.36 7.69 -9.53
CA THR A 87 -1.10 6.63 -10.50
C THR A 87 -0.04 5.65 -9.97
N PRO A 88 -0.17 4.33 -10.28
CA PRO A 88 0.86 3.34 -9.97
C PRO A 88 2.23 3.69 -10.54
N THR A 89 3.31 3.51 -9.78
CA THR A 89 4.68 3.75 -10.25
C THR A 89 5.56 2.54 -9.99
N THR A 90 6.30 2.50 -8.89
CA THR A 90 7.30 1.47 -8.61
C THR A 90 6.70 0.31 -7.84
N PHE A 91 7.26 -0.88 -8.04
CA PHE A 91 6.99 -2.06 -7.23
C PHE A 91 8.30 -2.56 -6.62
N GLY A 92 8.25 -2.98 -5.37
CA GLY A 92 9.34 -3.66 -4.68
C GLY A 92 8.84 -4.92 -4.00
N SER A 93 9.69 -5.94 -3.93
CA SER A 93 9.44 -7.17 -3.19
C SER A 93 10.69 -7.64 -2.46
N GLU A 94 10.49 -8.14 -1.23
CA GLU A 94 11.53 -8.72 -0.39
C GLU A 94 10.99 -9.96 0.35
N GLY A 95 11.89 -10.78 0.89
CA GLY A 95 11.55 -11.94 1.73
C GLY A 95 11.07 -13.19 0.98
N ALA A 96 10.49 -13.04 -0.22
CA ALA A 96 9.95 -14.14 -1.02
C ALA A 96 10.55 -14.26 -2.44
N PRO A 97 11.88 -14.40 -2.58
CA PRO A 97 12.57 -14.38 -3.88
C PRO A 97 12.14 -15.52 -4.82
N THR A 98 11.65 -16.65 -4.31
CA THR A 98 11.11 -17.72 -5.15
C THR A 98 9.93 -17.24 -5.99
N TYR A 99 9.08 -16.37 -5.44
CA TYR A 99 7.81 -15.95 -6.05
C TYR A 99 7.91 -14.59 -6.73
N PHE A 100 8.57 -13.63 -6.08
CA PHE A 100 8.65 -12.24 -6.51
C PHE A 100 10.10 -11.76 -6.48
N THR A 101 10.80 -11.95 -7.58
CA THR A 101 12.13 -11.41 -7.83
C THR A 101 12.05 -10.24 -8.81
N VAL A 102 12.56 -9.08 -8.38
CA VAL A 102 12.89 -7.98 -9.30
C VAL A 102 14.23 -8.28 -9.95
N ALA A 103 14.28 -8.28 -11.29
CA ALA A 103 15.53 -8.59 -12.00
C ALA A 103 16.66 -7.59 -11.64
N SER A 104 17.89 -8.10 -11.51
CA SER A 104 19.03 -7.26 -11.14
C SER A 104 19.23 -6.11 -12.12
N GLY A 105 19.33 -4.89 -11.60
CA GLY A 105 19.45 -3.66 -12.40
C GLY A 105 18.18 -3.23 -13.14
N ALA A 106 17.07 -3.95 -12.98
CA ALA A 106 15.76 -3.52 -13.47
C ALA A 106 15.02 -2.69 -12.40
N SER A 107 14.11 -1.84 -12.87
CA SER A 107 13.08 -1.25 -12.01
C SER A 107 11.79 -2.01 -12.26
N ALA A 108 11.12 -2.42 -11.19
CA ALA A 108 9.79 -3.01 -11.29
C ALA A 108 8.72 -1.94 -11.14
N THR A 109 7.61 -2.12 -11.86
CA THR A 109 6.42 -1.27 -11.77
C THR A 109 5.18 -2.12 -11.60
N TRP A 110 4.11 -1.52 -11.09
CA TRP A 110 2.81 -2.17 -11.01
C TRP A 110 1.75 -1.35 -11.73
N SER A 111 0.63 -1.98 -12.10
CA SER A 111 -0.50 -1.32 -12.74
C SER A 111 -1.79 -2.12 -12.49
N TRP A 112 -2.94 -1.47 -12.60
CA TRP A 112 -4.22 -2.16 -12.63
C TRP A 112 -4.40 -2.88 -13.96
N ALA A 113 -4.66 -4.19 -13.94
CA ALA A 113 -5.00 -4.94 -15.15
C ALA A 113 -6.38 -4.54 -15.68
N ASN A 114 -7.30 -4.21 -14.77
CA ASN A 114 -8.63 -3.74 -15.07
C ASN A 114 -8.99 -2.54 -14.17
N THR A 115 -9.18 -1.39 -14.80
CA THR A 115 -9.47 -0.12 -14.10
C THR A 115 -10.89 -0.03 -13.56
N SER A 116 -11.79 -0.93 -13.96
CA SER A 116 -13.19 -0.98 -13.49
C SER A 116 -13.36 -1.86 -12.25
N THR A 117 -12.67 -3.00 -12.19
CA THR A 117 -12.80 -3.94 -11.06
C THR A 117 -11.78 -3.68 -9.95
N LEU A 118 -10.60 -3.13 -10.29
CA LEU A 118 -9.54 -2.80 -9.34
C LEU A 118 -9.15 -3.97 -8.42
N ALA A 119 -9.28 -5.18 -8.96
CA ALA A 119 -9.06 -6.44 -8.26
C ALA A 119 -7.87 -7.23 -8.84
N GLU A 120 -7.23 -6.74 -9.89
CA GLU A 120 -6.13 -7.45 -10.55
C GLU A 120 -4.98 -6.48 -10.83
N VAL A 121 -3.78 -6.90 -10.44
CA VAL A 121 -2.55 -6.12 -10.52
C VAL A 121 -1.58 -6.84 -11.45
N ASN A 122 -1.04 -6.09 -12.41
CA ASN A 122 0.07 -6.51 -13.26
C ASN A 122 1.38 -5.94 -12.74
N LEU A 123 2.42 -6.76 -12.71
CA LEU A 123 3.78 -6.42 -12.33
C LEU A 123 4.69 -6.50 -13.57
N THR A 124 5.44 -5.44 -13.81
CA THR A 124 6.47 -5.40 -14.87
C THR A 124 7.84 -5.48 -14.22
N GLY A 125 8.74 -6.29 -14.80
CA GLY A 125 10.11 -6.47 -14.28
C GLY A 125 10.21 -7.42 -13.07
N VAL A 126 9.12 -8.12 -12.75
CA VAL A 126 9.03 -9.11 -11.67
C VAL A 126 8.81 -10.50 -12.26
N SER A 127 9.49 -11.49 -11.72
CA SER A 127 9.33 -12.90 -12.08
C SER A 127 9.53 -13.80 -10.85
N PRO A 128 9.05 -15.05 -10.89
CA PRO A 128 8.20 -15.65 -11.91
C PRO A 128 6.72 -15.22 -11.84
N VAL A 129 6.25 -14.63 -10.74
CA VAL A 129 4.87 -14.11 -10.64
C VAL A 129 4.82 -12.68 -11.17
N SER A 130 4.12 -12.48 -12.29
CA SER A 130 3.97 -11.17 -12.95
C SER A 130 2.57 -10.55 -12.77
N SER A 131 1.67 -11.23 -12.10
CA SER A 131 0.34 -10.69 -11.78
C SER A 131 -0.26 -11.40 -10.57
N PHE A 132 -1.18 -10.73 -9.90
CA PHE A 132 -1.97 -11.31 -8.82
C PHE A 132 -3.35 -10.64 -8.74
N SER A 133 -4.28 -11.31 -8.09
CA SER A 133 -5.60 -10.75 -7.77
C SER A 133 -5.69 -10.35 -6.30
N ILE A 134 -6.43 -9.28 -6.01
CA ILE A 134 -6.78 -8.83 -4.67
C ILE A 134 -8.18 -9.35 -4.36
N THR A 135 -8.26 -10.31 -3.44
CA THR A 135 -9.51 -10.98 -3.08
C THR A 135 -10.22 -10.33 -1.89
N ALA A 136 -9.48 -9.61 -1.05
CA ALA A 136 -10.01 -8.80 0.05
C ALA A 136 -9.08 -7.60 0.29
N PHE A 137 -9.66 -6.46 0.68
CA PHE A 137 -8.92 -5.25 1.02
C PHE A 137 -9.80 -4.29 1.81
N ASP A 138 -9.27 -3.77 2.90
CA ASP A 138 -9.95 -2.78 3.75
C ASP A 138 -9.10 -1.50 3.99
N GLY A 139 -7.94 -1.38 3.34
CA GLY A 139 -7.00 -0.28 3.51
C GLY A 139 -5.91 -0.53 4.57
N THR A 140 -6.10 -1.50 5.45
CA THR A 140 -5.13 -1.94 6.47
C THR A 140 -4.63 -3.36 6.20
N THR A 141 -5.52 -4.23 5.73
CA THR A 141 -5.25 -5.60 5.31
C THR A 141 -5.56 -5.78 3.83
N MET A 142 -4.83 -6.69 3.20
CA MET A 142 -5.00 -7.06 1.80
C MET A 142 -4.74 -8.54 1.62
N THR A 143 -5.68 -9.28 1.03
CA THR A 143 -5.46 -10.67 0.65
C THR A 143 -5.20 -10.77 -0.84
N ILE A 144 -4.01 -11.24 -1.21
CA ILE A 144 -3.64 -11.50 -2.61
C ILE A 144 -3.76 -12.99 -2.94
N SER A 145 -4.09 -13.29 -4.19
CA SER A 145 -4.10 -14.64 -4.76
C SER A 145 -3.31 -14.63 -6.07
N PHE A 146 -2.34 -15.52 -6.19
CA PHE A 146 -1.49 -15.63 -7.38
C PHE A 146 -1.18 -17.09 -7.72
N THR A 147 -0.87 -17.35 -8.98
CA THR A 147 -0.43 -18.66 -9.44
C THR A 147 1.08 -18.64 -9.68
N PHE A 148 1.79 -19.55 -9.03
CA PHE A 148 3.21 -19.78 -9.26
C PHE A 148 3.39 -20.94 -10.24
N ASN A 149 4.00 -20.63 -11.39
CA ASN A 149 4.33 -21.60 -12.44
C ASN A 149 5.86 -21.70 -12.64
N GLY A 150 6.64 -21.33 -11.62
CA GLY A 150 8.10 -21.42 -11.68
C GLY A 150 8.59 -22.85 -11.79
N PRO A 151 9.89 -23.07 -12.07
CA PRO A 151 10.44 -24.41 -12.15
C PRO A 151 10.22 -25.15 -10.83
N SER A 152 9.62 -26.33 -10.89
CA SER A 152 9.68 -27.30 -9.79
C SER A 152 11.14 -27.69 -9.63
N THR A 153 11.80 -27.19 -8.59
CA THR A 153 13.19 -27.56 -8.31
C THR A 153 13.20 -28.60 -7.20
N SER A 154 14.33 -29.25 -6.95
CA SER A 154 14.47 -30.16 -5.79
C SER A 154 14.38 -29.45 -4.41
N ARG A 155 14.01 -28.17 -4.40
CA ARG A 155 13.89 -27.27 -3.23
C ARG A 155 12.56 -26.52 -3.19
N VAL A 156 11.71 -26.70 -4.22
CA VAL A 156 10.38 -26.10 -4.35
C VAL A 156 9.54 -27.02 -5.24
N GLU A 157 8.84 -27.97 -4.64
CA GLU A 157 7.54 -28.45 -5.13
C GLU A 157 6.46 -27.49 -4.57
N GLY A 158 5.38 -27.23 -5.31
CA GLY A 158 4.48 -26.08 -5.00
C GLY A 158 4.06 -25.27 -6.22
N ILE A 159 3.91 -25.88 -7.39
CA ILE A 159 3.27 -25.21 -8.54
C ILE A 159 1.77 -25.14 -8.27
N GLY A 160 1.19 -23.95 -8.34
CA GLY A 160 -0.24 -23.78 -8.12
C GLY A 160 -0.61 -22.43 -7.55
N THR A 161 -1.78 -22.39 -6.93
CA THR A 161 -2.37 -21.15 -6.40
C THR A 161 -1.99 -20.96 -4.95
N TYR A 162 -1.57 -19.74 -4.63
CA TYR A 162 -1.24 -19.29 -3.29
C TYR A 162 -2.16 -18.15 -2.89
N ARG A 163 -2.52 -18.09 -1.61
CA ARG A 163 -3.20 -16.93 -1.01
C ARG A 163 -2.46 -16.46 0.23
N VAL A 164 -2.18 -15.17 0.27
CA VAL A 164 -1.44 -14.54 1.37
C VAL A 164 -2.19 -13.31 1.83
N GLN A 165 -2.37 -13.17 3.13
CA GLN A 165 -2.82 -11.93 3.74
C GLN A 165 -1.62 -11.07 4.09
N LEU A 166 -1.72 -9.80 3.72
CA LEU A 166 -0.72 -8.78 3.98
C LEU A 166 -1.33 -7.70 4.87
N THR A 167 -0.52 -7.12 5.73
CA THR A 167 -0.87 -5.98 6.59
C THR A 167 0.03 -4.80 6.28
N LYS A 168 -0.59 -3.64 6.14
CA LYS A 168 0.09 -2.37 5.91
C LYS A 168 0.96 -2.00 7.11
N GLN A 169 2.16 -1.50 6.85
CA GLN A 169 3.13 -1.07 7.87
C GLN A 169 3.05 0.42 8.18
#